data_AF-E8LM94-F1
#
_entry.id   AF-E8LM94-F1
#
_cell.length_a   1.000
_cell.length_b   1.000
_cell.length_c   1.000
_cell.angle_alpha   90.00
_cell.angle_beta   90.00
_cell.angle_gamma   90.00
#
_symmetry.space_group_name_H-M   'P 1'
#
loop_
_entity.id
_entity.type
_entity.pdbx_description
1 polymer ?
#
loop_
_entity_poly.entity_id
_entity_poly.type
_entity_poly.pdbx_seq_one_letter_code
_entity_poly.pdbx_strand_id
1 'polypeptide(L)'
;MTNKLDNKAAFDNDAAFNQKVFVNMDLIPCPVCGHLCSRDALTCPKCGKPLAKKNKVIAAILALLFGGLGLHKFYLGKILWGVIYLLFCWTGIPSIVGLVEGIIYLFTSDEDFKHKYG
;
A
#
# COMPACT_ATOMS: atom_id res chain seq x y z
N MET A 1 -42.12 -11.60 -27.06
CA MET A 1 -41.26 -10.45 -27.44
C MET A 1 -41.17 -9.54 -26.23
N THR A 2 -40.32 -9.88 -25.26
CA THR A 2 -40.02 -9.00 -24.12
C THR A 2 -39.19 -7.81 -24.59
N ASN A 3 -39.29 -6.69 -23.89
CA ASN A 3 -39.11 -5.38 -24.49
C ASN A 3 -37.63 -4.95 -24.44
N LYS A 4 -37.18 -4.19 -25.44
CA LYS A 4 -35.82 -3.62 -25.43
C LYS A 4 -35.67 -2.44 -24.45
N LEU A 5 -36.78 -2.01 -23.85
CA LEU A 5 -36.86 -0.84 -22.96
C LEU A 5 -36.62 -1.17 -21.48
N ASP A 6 -37.04 -2.34 -20.97
CA ASP A 6 -36.83 -2.71 -19.55
C ASP A 6 -35.34 -2.89 -19.21
N ASN A 7 -34.56 -3.46 -20.13
CA ASN A 7 -33.11 -3.62 -19.96
C ASN A 7 -32.32 -2.31 -20.06
N LYS A 8 -32.88 -1.26 -20.67
CA LYS A 8 -32.20 0.04 -20.78
C LYS A 8 -32.23 0.80 -19.44
N ALA A 9 -33.39 0.81 -18.77
CA ALA A 9 -33.52 1.41 -17.45
C ALA A 9 -32.58 0.76 -16.41
N ALA A 10 -32.24 -0.53 -16.56
CA ALA A 10 -31.24 -1.17 -15.71
C ALA A 10 -29.82 -0.64 -15.97
N PHE A 11 -29.39 -0.61 -17.24
CA PHE A 11 -28.04 -0.22 -17.69
C PHE A 11 -27.73 1.29 -17.53
N ASP A 12 -28.76 2.14 -17.56
CA ASP A 12 -28.58 3.59 -17.39
C ASP A 12 -28.25 3.96 -15.91
N ASN A 13 -28.53 3.07 -14.94
CA ASN A 13 -28.28 3.32 -13.52
C ASN A 13 -26.83 3.07 -13.08
N ASP A 14 -26.15 2.06 -13.64
CA ASP A 14 -24.73 1.83 -13.36
C ASP A 14 -23.85 2.96 -13.92
N ALA A 15 -24.21 3.56 -15.05
CA ALA A 15 -23.54 4.78 -15.54
C ALA A 15 -23.63 5.97 -14.56
N ALA A 16 -24.79 6.17 -13.92
CA ALA A 16 -25.01 7.28 -12.98
C ALA A 16 -24.39 7.04 -11.59
N PHE A 17 -24.27 5.78 -11.15
CA PHE A 17 -23.56 5.42 -9.91
C PHE A 17 -22.04 5.52 -10.09
N ASN A 18 -21.52 5.10 -11.25
CA ASN A 18 -20.09 5.08 -11.57
C ASN A 18 -19.44 6.47 -11.76
N GLN A 19 -20.21 7.57 -11.68
CA GLN A 19 -19.67 8.94 -11.63
C GLN A 19 -19.76 9.59 -10.23
N LYS A 20 -20.30 8.91 -9.22
CA LYS A 20 -20.38 9.43 -7.83
C LYS A 20 -19.31 8.89 -6.88
N VAL A 21 -18.49 7.94 -7.31
CA VAL A 21 -17.23 7.63 -6.60
C VAL A 21 -16.16 8.54 -7.20
N PHE A 22 -15.72 9.54 -6.44
CA PHE A 22 -14.50 10.30 -6.73
C PHE A 22 -13.27 9.43 -6.46
N VAL A 23 -13.12 8.32 -7.19
CA VAL A 23 -11.80 7.74 -7.44
C VAL A 23 -11.06 8.75 -8.29
N ASN A 24 -10.22 9.56 -7.65
CA ASN A 24 -9.14 10.23 -8.36
C ASN A 24 -8.37 9.14 -9.09
N MET A 25 -8.49 9.11 -10.41
CA MET A 25 -7.73 8.23 -11.30
C MET A 25 -6.30 8.76 -11.38
N ASP A 26 -5.62 8.79 -10.22
CA ASP A 26 -4.21 9.12 -10.08
C ASP A 26 -3.39 7.97 -10.67
N LEU A 27 -3.24 7.96 -12.00
CA LEU A 27 -2.44 6.96 -12.69
C LEU A 27 -0.99 7.04 -12.20
N ILE A 28 -0.48 5.94 -11.66
CA ILE A 28 0.90 5.81 -11.17
C ILE A 28 1.72 5.06 -12.21
N PRO A 29 2.93 5.54 -12.58
CA PRO A 29 3.83 4.79 -13.44
C PRO A 29 4.39 3.57 -12.70
N CYS A 30 4.31 2.40 -13.32
CA CYS A 30 4.82 1.16 -12.77
C CYS A 30 6.37 1.12 -12.77
N PRO A 31 7.06 1.00 -11.61
CA PRO A 31 8.52 1.20 -11.51
C PRO A 31 9.40 0.16 -12.23
N VAL A 32 8.82 -0.89 -12.84
CA VAL A 32 9.57 -1.89 -13.63
C VAL A 32 9.32 -1.75 -15.14
N CYS A 33 8.12 -1.34 -15.56
CA CYS A 33 7.71 -1.40 -16.97
C CYS A 33 7.20 -0.06 -17.55
N GLY A 34 7.21 1.01 -16.74
CA GLY A 34 6.77 2.36 -17.11
C GLY A 34 5.28 2.53 -17.40
N HIS A 35 4.50 1.44 -17.36
CA HIS A 35 3.08 1.48 -17.73
C HIS A 35 2.26 2.21 -16.66
N LEU A 36 1.35 3.08 -17.10
CA LEU A 36 0.42 3.79 -16.25
C LEU A 36 -0.62 2.80 -15.71
N CYS A 37 -0.65 2.65 -14.38
CA CYS A 37 -1.58 1.75 -13.70
C CYS A 37 -2.52 2.54 -12.81
N SER A 38 -3.77 2.08 -12.66
CA SER A 38 -4.67 2.61 -11.64
C SER A 38 -4.10 2.35 -10.24
N ARG A 39 -4.29 3.32 -9.34
CA ARG A 39 -3.82 3.31 -7.95
C ARG A 39 -4.39 2.15 -7.12
N ASP A 40 -5.51 1.56 -7.56
CA ASP A 40 -6.21 0.46 -6.89
C ASP A 40 -5.99 -0.92 -7.58
N ALA A 41 -5.20 -0.98 -8.66
CA ALA A 41 -4.85 -2.25 -9.28
C ALA A 41 -3.92 -3.06 -8.37
N LEU A 42 -4.30 -4.29 -7.98
CA LEU A 42 -3.44 -5.17 -7.18
C LEU A 42 -2.16 -5.57 -7.93
N THR A 43 -2.23 -5.65 -9.26
CA THR A 43 -1.18 -6.17 -10.12
C THR A 43 -1.09 -5.37 -11.41
N CYS A 44 0.13 -5.11 -11.91
CA CYS A 44 0.30 -4.45 -13.21
C CYS A 44 -0.05 -5.42 -14.36
N PRO A 45 -0.99 -5.10 -15.25
CA PRO A 45 -1.42 -6.03 -16.33
C PRO A 45 -0.31 -6.31 -17.36
N LYS A 46 0.66 -5.40 -17.51
CA LYS A 46 1.78 -5.56 -18.48
C LYS A 46 2.91 -6.47 -17.97
N CYS A 47 3.15 -6.54 -16.67
CA CYS A 47 4.35 -7.21 -16.11
C CYS A 47 4.11 -8.09 -14.89
N GLY A 48 2.87 -8.25 -14.44
CA GLY A 48 2.51 -9.17 -13.35
C GLY A 48 3.06 -8.80 -11.96
N LYS A 49 3.82 -7.71 -11.81
CA LYS A 49 4.28 -7.29 -10.47
C LYS A 49 3.12 -6.77 -9.63
N PRO A 50 3.05 -7.10 -8.33
CA PRO A 50 2.09 -6.48 -7.44
C PRO A 50 2.37 -4.97 -7.31
N LEU A 51 1.29 -4.21 -7.17
CA LEU A 51 1.29 -2.78 -6.82
C LEU A 51 0.67 -2.58 -5.43
N ALA A 52 0.78 -3.60 -4.57
CA ALA A 52 0.14 -3.68 -3.28
C ALA A 52 0.43 -2.45 -2.42
N LYS A 53 -0.60 -1.63 -2.21
CA LYS A 53 -0.58 -0.42 -1.38
C LYS A 53 -0.28 -0.78 0.07
N LYS A 54 0.98 -0.61 0.48
CA LYS A 54 1.41 -0.74 1.88
C LYS A 54 0.89 0.46 2.67
N ASN A 55 0.20 0.21 3.78
CA ASN A 55 -0.35 1.27 4.62
C ASN A 55 0.71 1.78 5.60
N LYS A 56 1.04 3.07 5.51
CA LYS A 56 1.96 3.79 6.43
C LYS A 56 1.50 3.66 7.88
N VAL A 57 0.23 3.99 8.12
CA VAL A 57 -0.72 3.30 9.05
C VAL A 57 -0.13 2.10 9.80
N ILE A 58 -0.21 0.96 9.13
CA ILE A 58 0.17 -0.35 9.64
C ILE A 58 1.67 -0.42 9.92
N ALA A 59 2.52 0.10 9.03
CA ALA A 59 3.97 0.11 9.21
C ALA A 59 4.42 0.87 10.48
N ALA A 60 3.76 1.98 10.81
CA ALA A 60 4.04 2.78 12.00
C ALA A 60 3.58 2.07 13.29
N ILE A 61 2.38 1.47 13.29
CA ILE A 61 1.87 0.69 14.44
C ILE A 61 2.76 -0.54 14.70
N LEU A 62 3.19 -1.25 13.65
CA LEU A 62 4.15 -2.35 13.78
C LEU A 62 5.50 -1.87 14.30
N ALA A 63 5.98 -0.69 13.89
CA ALA A 63 7.24 -0.14 14.42
C ALA A 63 7.11 0.27 15.90
N LEU A 64 5.93 0.70 16.36
CA LEU A 64 5.71 1.10 17.75
C LEU A 64 5.52 -0.12 18.69
N LEU A 65 4.70 -1.11 18.31
CA LEU A 65 4.44 -2.31 19.14
C LEU A 65 5.52 -3.39 18.99
N PHE A 66 6.04 -3.57 17.77
CA PHE A 66 7.01 -4.63 17.43
C PHE A 66 8.38 -4.06 17.02
N GLY A 67 8.70 -2.83 17.41
CA GLY A 67 9.98 -2.16 17.08
C GLY A 67 11.20 -2.98 17.49
N GLY A 68 11.17 -3.56 18.70
CA GLY A 68 12.22 -4.46 19.20
C GLY A 68 12.40 -5.76 18.42
N LEU A 69 11.36 -6.19 17.69
CA LEU A 69 11.37 -7.41 16.87
C LEU A 69 11.61 -7.12 15.37
N GLY A 70 11.67 -5.84 14.96
CA GLY A 70 11.91 -5.44 13.57
C GLY A 70 10.78 -5.75 12.59
N LEU A 71 9.57 -6.03 13.07
CA LEU A 71 8.46 -6.56 12.26
C LEU A 71 8.00 -5.58 11.15
N HIS A 72 8.19 -4.27 11.35
CA HIS A 72 7.97 -3.24 10.35
C HIS A 72 8.89 -3.37 9.13
N LYS A 73 10.13 -3.86 9.28
CA LYS A 73 11.03 -4.12 8.14
C LYS A 73 10.55 -5.30 7.29
N PHE A 74 9.98 -6.34 7.92
CA PHE A 74 9.34 -7.44 7.20
C PHE A 74 8.12 -6.94 6.41
N TYR A 75 7.25 -6.13 7.00
CA TYR A 75 6.09 -5.52 6.32
C TYR A 75 6.50 -4.68 5.09
N LEU A 76 7.63 -3.99 5.15
CA LEU A 76 8.18 -3.22 4.04
C LEU A 76 8.77 -4.09 2.91
N GLY A 77 8.97 -5.39 3.13
CA GLY A 77 9.64 -6.33 2.22
C GLY A 77 11.17 -6.42 2.41
N LYS A 78 11.73 -5.75 3.43
CA LYS A 78 13.17 -5.79 3.75
C LYS A 78 13.47 -6.88 4.77
N ILE A 79 13.20 -8.12 4.38
CA ILE A 79 13.32 -9.34 5.21
C ILE A 79 14.70 -9.45 5.88
N LEU A 80 15.80 -9.26 5.13
CA LEU A 80 17.17 -9.32 5.67
C LEU A 80 17.38 -8.39 6.88
N TRP A 81 16.89 -7.15 6.78
CA TRP A 81 16.99 -6.17 7.86
C TRP A 81 16.13 -6.52 9.07
N GLY A 82 14.95 -7.11 8.84
CA GLY A 82 14.12 -7.65 9.90
C GLY A 82 14.78 -8.79 10.68
N VAL A 83 15.43 -9.73 9.99
CA VAL A 83 16.16 -10.85 10.62
C VAL A 83 17.34 -10.34 11.47
N ILE A 84 18.06 -9.32 10.99
CA ILE A 84 19.13 -8.67 11.77
C ILE A 84 18.57 -8.05 13.05
N TYR A 85 17.43 -7.33 12.99
CA TYR A 85 16.80 -6.75 14.18
C TYR A 85 16.35 -7.83 15.17
N LEU A 86 15.82 -8.95 14.67
CA LEU A 86 15.43 -10.11 15.49
C LEU A 86 16.63 -10.73 16.22
N LEU A 87 17.77 -10.91 15.53
CA LEU A 87 19.03 -11.40 16.12
C LEU A 87 19.59 -10.44 17.18
N PHE A 88 19.45 -9.13 16.97
CA PHE A 88 19.88 -8.11 17.94
C PHE A 88 18.85 -7.82 19.03
N CYS A 89 17.66 -8.44 19.03
CA CYS A 89 16.58 -8.18 19.99
C CYS A 89 17.03 -8.31 21.46
N TRP A 90 17.90 -9.27 21.77
CA TRP A 90 18.48 -9.47 23.10
C TRP A 90 19.33 -8.30 23.63
N THR A 91 19.79 -7.39 22.76
CA THR A 91 20.56 -6.19 23.16
C THR A 91 19.68 -5.01 23.56
N GLY A 92 18.36 -5.07 23.33
CA GLY A 92 17.42 -3.95 23.57
C GLY A 92 17.56 -2.75 22.61
N ILE A 93 18.69 -2.61 21.91
CA ILE A 93 18.95 -1.57 20.91
C ILE A 93 17.85 -1.50 19.82
N PRO A 94 17.36 -2.63 19.25
CA PRO A 94 16.30 -2.57 18.24
C PRO A 94 15.01 -1.92 18.73
N SER A 95 14.70 -1.99 20.03
CA SER A 95 13.50 -1.35 20.59
C SER A 95 13.58 0.17 20.53
N ILE A 96 14.73 0.75 20.86
CA ILE A 96 14.96 2.20 20.76
C ILE A 96 14.90 2.63 19.29
N VAL A 97 15.62 1.92 18.40
CA VAL A 97 15.69 2.26 16.97
C VAL A 97 14.34 2.10 16.29
N GLY A 98 13.60 1.03 16.59
CA GLY A 98 12.25 0.79 16.07
C GLY A 98 11.24 1.84 16.52
N LEU A 99 11.34 2.32 17.77
CA LEU A 99 10.49 3.40 18.28
C LEU A 99 10.79 4.74 17.58
N VAL A 100 12.06 5.06 17.32
CA VAL A 100 12.45 6.23 16.52
C VAL A 100 11.96 6.11 15.07
N GLU A 101 12.14 4.94 14.43
CA GLU A 101 11.61 4.71 13.07
C GLU A 101 10.07 4.77 13.02
N GLY A 102 9.38 4.29 14.05
CA GLY A 102 7.92 4.38 14.16
C GLY A 102 7.42 5.82 14.27
N ILE A 103 8.09 6.66 15.06
CA ILE A 103 7.83 8.10 15.11
C ILE A 103 8.07 8.73 13.73
N ILE A 104 9.21 8.45 13.08
CA ILE A 104 9.48 8.94 11.72
C ILE A 104 8.36 8.53 10.76
N TYR A 105 7.91 7.28 10.79
CA TYR A 105 6.82 6.78 9.93
C TYR A 105 5.45 7.42 10.25
N LEU A 106 5.18 7.87 11.47
CA LEU A 106 4.00 8.69 11.74
C LEU A 106 4.11 10.05 11.02
N PHE A 107 5.25 10.73 11.09
CA PHE A 107 5.43 12.07 10.51
C PHE A 107 5.74 12.11 8.99
N THR A 108 6.07 10.99 8.32
CA THR A 108 6.63 10.93 6.93
C THR A 108 5.74 11.40 5.75
N SER A 109 4.44 11.71 5.91
CA SER A 109 3.44 11.75 4.80
C SER A 109 3.25 10.43 3.99
N ASP A 110 2.07 10.23 3.41
CA ASP A 110 1.71 9.02 2.64
C ASP A 110 2.31 9.00 1.22
N GLU A 111 2.64 10.16 0.65
CA GLU A 111 3.26 10.25 -0.68
C GLU A 111 4.76 9.91 -0.67
N ASP A 112 5.54 10.45 0.27
CA ASP A 112 6.95 10.08 0.45
C ASP A 112 7.11 8.60 0.82
N PHE A 113 6.21 8.07 1.64
CA PHE A 113 6.21 6.66 1.99
C PHE A 113 5.96 5.76 0.77
N LYS A 114 5.01 6.12 -0.11
CA LYS A 114 4.79 5.43 -1.39
C LYS A 114 6.01 5.56 -2.31
N HIS A 115 6.59 6.75 -2.45
CA HIS A 115 7.76 6.96 -3.29
C HIS A 115 8.97 6.11 -2.84
N LYS A 116 9.12 5.89 -1.52
CA LYS A 116 10.25 5.16 -0.94
C LYS A 116 10.04 3.64 -0.79
N TYR A 117 8.79 3.16 -0.77
CA TYR A 117 8.45 1.77 -0.43
C TYR A 117 7.38 1.07 -1.29
N GLY A 118 6.85 1.73 -2.33
CA GLY A 118 5.88 1.18 -3.31
C GLY A 118 6.49 0.42 -4.49
#